data_AF-A0AAN8DUZ1-F1
#
_entry.id   AF-A0AAN8DUZ1-F1
#
_cell.length_a   1.000
_cell.length_b   1.000
_cell.length_c   1.000
_cell.angle_alpha   90.00
_cell.angle_beta   90.00
_cell.angle_gamma   90.00
#
_symmetry.space_group_name_H-M   'P 1'
#
loop_
_entity.id
_entity.type
_entity.pdbx_description
1 polymer ?
#
loop_
_entity_poly.entity_id
_entity_poly.type
_entity_poly.pdbx_seq_one_letter_code
_entity_poly.pdbx_strand_id
1 'polypeptide(L)'
;MTERTRLRIQAAEMGFLRRVAGVSLRDKVRSSVIREGLGVEPLLLRVERSQLRWFGHLVRMPPGRLPREVFQARPAGKRPRGRPRTRWRDYISSLAWERLGIPQSELVDVVREKKVWGSLLELLPPRPDHG
;
A
#
# COMPACT_ATOMS: atom_id res chain seq x y z
N MET A 1 -7.02 -2.22 0.12
CA MET A 1 -7.49 -0.84 -0.09
C MET A 1 -8.26 -0.79 -1.41
N THR A 2 -9.29 0.05 -1.55
CA THR A 2 -10.00 0.24 -2.83
C THR A 2 -9.51 1.51 -3.51
N GLU A 3 -9.72 1.64 -4.82
CA GLU A 3 -9.29 2.83 -5.57
C GLU A 3 -9.91 4.12 -5.04
N ARG A 4 -11.21 4.10 -4.71
CA ARG A 4 -11.90 5.21 -4.05
C ARG A 4 -11.23 5.64 -2.73
N THR A 5 -10.59 4.73 -1.99
CA THR A 5 -9.82 5.07 -0.80
C THR A 5 -8.46 5.69 -1.16
N ARG A 6 -7.76 5.17 -2.19
CA ARG A 6 -6.51 5.76 -2.69
C ARG A 6 -6.71 7.22 -3.12
N LEU A 7 -7.72 7.47 -3.95
CA LEU A 7 -8.09 8.81 -4.41
C LEU A 7 -8.46 9.76 -3.24
N ARG A 8 -9.16 9.26 -2.21
CA ARG A 8 -9.46 10.08 -1.01
C ARG A 8 -8.22 10.44 -0.20
N ILE A 9 -7.23 9.55 -0.11
CA ILE A 9 -5.94 9.84 0.54
C ILE A 9 -5.19 10.93 -0.24
N GLN A 10 -5.09 10.79 -1.57
CA GLN A 10 -4.46 11.79 -2.44
C GLN A 10 -5.17 13.15 -2.39
N ALA A 11 -6.51 13.18 -2.40
CA ALA A 11 -7.27 14.42 -2.31
C ALA A 11 -7.06 15.14 -0.96
N ALA A 12 -7.03 14.39 0.14
CA ALA A 12 -6.77 14.95 1.47
C ALA A 12 -5.33 15.48 1.60
N GLU A 13 -4.34 14.70 1.12
CA GLU A 13 -2.94 15.11 1.00
C GLU A 13 -2.80 16.42 0.20
N MET A 14 -3.30 16.43 -1.04
CA MET A 14 -3.14 17.58 -1.93
C MET A 14 -3.89 18.83 -1.44
N GLY A 15 -5.02 18.66 -0.75
CA GLY A 15 -5.74 19.77 -0.09
C GLY A 15 -5.00 20.35 1.12
N PHE A 16 -4.03 19.64 1.69
CA PHE A 16 -3.08 20.18 2.67
C PHE A 16 -1.86 20.79 1.97
N LEU A 17 -1.18 20.04 1.10
CA LEU A 17 0.06 20.48 0.43
C LEU A 17 -0.13 21.75 -0.41
N ARG A 18 -1.28 21.91 -1.09
CA ARG A 18 -1.61 23.16 -1.82
C ARG A 18 -1.64 24.38 -0.91
N ARG A 19 -2.18 24.26 0.30
CA ARG A 19 -2.20 25.35 1.29
C ARG A 19 -0.82 25.66 1.83
N VAL A 20 0.02 24.64 2.07
CA VAL A 20 1.41 24.82 2.51
C VAL A 20 2.25 25.50 1.42
N ALA A 21 2.08 25.12 0.16
CA ALA A 21 2.80 25.70 -0.99
C ALA A 21 2.25 27.07 -1.45
N GLY A 22 1.13 27.56 -0.90
CA GLY A 22 0.46 28.77 -1.37
C GLY A 22 -0.18 28.66 -2.77
N VAL A 23 -0.38 27.44 -3.28
CA VAL A 23 -0.85 27.17 -4.65
C VAL A 23 -2.34 26.81 -4.65
N SER A 24 -3.13 27.48 -5.47
CA SER A 24 -4.56 27.22 -5.64
C SER A 24 -4.83 26.09 -6.65
N LEU A 25 -6.11 25.83 -6.95
CA LEU A 25 -6.50 24.97 -8.07
C LEU A 25 -6.49 25.70 -9.42
N ARG A 26 -6.54 27.05 -9.43
CA ARG A 26 -6.57 27.87 -10.65
C ARG A 26 -5.22 27.92 -11.35
N ASP A 27 -4.14 27.75 -10.60
CA ASP A 27 -2.75 27.78 -11.09
C ASP A 27 -2.38 26.52 -11.91
N LYS A 28 -3.26 25.49 -11.90
CA LYS A 28 -3.12 24.24 -12.67
C LYS A 28 -1.80 23.47 -12.46
N VAL A 29 -1.04 23.81 -11.42
CA VAL A 29 0.21 23.12 -11.06
C VAL A 29 -0.08 21.66 -10.73
N ARG A 30 0.67 20.74 -11.36
CA ARG A 30 0.57 19.29 -11.18
C ARG A 30 0.89 18.88 -9.74
N SER A 31 0.23 17.83 -9.26
CA SER A 31 0.43 17.31 -7.89
C SER A 31 1.87 16.83 -7.65
N SER A 32 2.50 16.19 -8.63
CA SER A 32 3.93 15.85 -8.63
C SER A 32 4.83 17.06 -8.35
N VAL A 33 4.67 18.14 -9.10
CA VAL A 33 5.47 19.39 -8.97
C VAL A 33 5.33 20.01 -7.57
N ILE A 34 4.13 19.97 -6.97
CA ILE A 34 3.91 20.47 -5.60
C ILE A 34 4.62 19.58 -4.57
N ARG A 35 4.59 18.26 -4.74
CA ARG A 35 5.30 17.32 -3.84
C ARG A 35 6.82 17.48 -3.95
N GLU A 36 7.31 17.61 -5.18
CA GLU A 36 8.74 17.84 -5.51
C GLU A 36 9.25 19.15 -4.91
N GLY A 37 8.54 20.27 -5.14
CA GLY A 37 8.90 21.58 -4.59
C GLY A 37 8.83 21.66 -3.05
N LEU A 38 8.07 20.77 -2.39
CA LEU A 38 8.04 20.63 -0.93
C LEU A 38 8.97 19.52 -0.40
N GLY A 39 9.65 18.76 -1.27
CA GLY A 39 10.51 17.64 -0.87
C GLY A 39 9.79 16.48 -0.18
N VAL A 40 8.49 16.27 -0.44
CA VAL A 40 7.67 15.26 0.26
C VAL A 40 7.36 14.03 -0.60
N GLU A 41 7.51 12.83 -0.02
CA GLU A 41 7.02 11.60 -0.66
C GLU A 41 5.47 11.54 -0.65
N PRO A 42 4.83 10.92 -1.66
CA PRO A 42 3.38 10.75 -1.66
C PRO A 42 2.86 10.01 -0.41
N LEU A 43 1.87 10.54 0.28
CA LEU A 43 1.28 9.92 1.47
C LEU A 43 0.79 8.49 1.20
N LEU A 44 0.25 8.24 0.01
CA LEU A 44 -0.16 6.91 -0.43
C LEU A 44 1.01 5.91 -0.50
N LEU A 45 2.20 6.35 -0.96
CA LEU A 45 3.41 5.53 -0.98
C LEU A 45 3.80 5.09 0.44
N ARG A 46 3.79 6.03 1.40
CA ARG A 46 4.09 5.75 2.81
C ARG A 46 3.10 4.77 3.44
N VAL A 47 1.81 4.90 3.12
CA VAL A 47 0.75 3.97 3.58
C VAL A 47 0.96 2.56 3.01
N GLU A 48 1.18 2.44 1.70
CA GLU A 48 1.38 1.14 1.03
C GLU A 48 2.68 0.46 1.52
N ARG A 49 3.79 1.21 1.64
CA ARG A 49 5.06 0.73 2.21
C ARG A 49 4.87 0.18 3.63
N SER A 50 4.07 0.86 4.45
CA SER A 50 3.79 0.46 5.84
C SER A 50 2.95 -0.82 5.92
N GLN A 51 1.99 -1.00 5.01
CA GLN A 51 1.16 -2.20 4.94
C GLN A 51 1.96 -3.43 4.49
N LEU A 52 2.85 -3.28 3.51
CA LEU A 52 3.80 -4.32 3.11
C LEU A 52 4.82 -4.65 4.23
N ARG A 53 5.31 -3.63 4.95
CA ARG A 53 6.17 -3.83 6.13
C ARG A 53 5.46 -4.65 7.21
N TRP A 54 4.19 -4.36 7.50
CA TRP A 54 3.38 -5.11 8.45
C TRP A 54 3.12 -6.56 8.00
N PHE A 55 2.84 -6.78 6.71
CA PHE A 55 2.74 -8.13 6.17
C PHE A 55 4.04 -8.93 6.35
N GLY A 56 5.19 -8.30 6.09
CA GLY A 56 6.48 -8.95 6.35
C GLY A 56 6.76 -9.23 7.83
N HIS A 57 6.20 -8.44 8.76
CA HIS A 57 6.22 -8.76 10.17
C HIS A 57 5.34 -9.99 10.48
N LEU A 58 4.11 -10.06 9.94
CA LEU A 58 3.20 -11.20 10.15
C LEU A 58 3.77 -12.54 9.62
N VAL A 59 4.38 -12.55 8.43
CA VAL A 59 4.95 -13.79 7.85
C VAL A 59 6.11 -14.34 8.67
N ARG A 60 6.96 -13.44 9.23
CA ARG A 60 8.14 -13.80 10.04
C ARG A 60 7.83 -13.92 11.54
N MET A 61 6.58 -13.69 11.95
CA MET A 61 6.13 -13.85 13.34
C MET A 61 6.11 -15.35 13.72
N PRO A 62 6.54 -15.75 14.93
CA PRO A 62 6.44 -17.14 15.38
C PRO A 62 4.99 -17.68 15.35
N PRO A 63 4.79 -19.00 15.18
CA PRO A 63 3.47 -19.62 15.30
C PRO A 63 2.91 -19.46 16.73
N GLY A 64 1.59 -19.60 16.87
CA GLY A 64 0.87 -19.40 18.15
C GLY A 64 0.58 -17.93 18.47
N ARG A 65 1.10 -16.97 17.69
CA ARG A 65 0.78 -15.54 17.84
C ARG A 65 -0.53 -15.22 17.12
N LEU A 66 -1.55 -14.77 17.86
CA LEU A 66 -2.90 -14.47 17.34
C LEU A 66 -2.94 -13.72 15.98
N PRO A 67 -2.14 -12.67 15.71
CA PRO A 67 -2.19 -11.97 14.41
C PRO A 67 -1.81 -12.88 13.23
N ARG A 68 -0.85 -13.79 13.43
CA ARG A 68 -0.44 -14.78 12.43
C ARG A 68 -1.53 -15.85 12.25
N GLU A 69 -2.06 -16.39 13.34
CA GLU A 69 -3.10 -17.42 13.30
C GLU A 69 -4.37 -16.90 12.60
N VAL A 70 -4.84 -15.70 12.95
CA VAL A 70 -6.00 -15.04 12.30
C VAL A 70 -5.75 -14.77 10.81
N PHE A 71 -4.51 -14.44 10.42
CA PHE A 71 -4.16 -14.23 9.01
C PHE A 71 -4.12 -15.54 8.20
N GLN A 72 -3.65 -16.63 8.81
CA GLN A 72 -3.56 -17.95 8.20
C GLN A 72 -4.92 -18.68 8.17
N ALA A 73 -5.82 -18.37 9.10
CA ALA A 73 -7.14 -18.96 9.21
C ALA A 73 -7.94 -18.95 7.89
N ARG A 74 -8.63 -20.07 7.65
CA ARG A 74 -9.56 -20.28 6.54
C ARG A 74 -10.91 -20.71 7.12
N PRO A 75 -11.73 -19.79 7.67
CA PRO A 75 -13.00 -20.14 8.29
C PRO A 75 -13.93 -20.83 7.28
N ALA A 76 -14.59 -21.89 7.72
CA ALA A 76 -15.60 -22.59 6.92
C ALA A 76 -16.84 -21.71 6.72
N GLY A 77 -17.50 -21.87 5.57
CA GLY A 77 -18.70 -21.12 5.22
C GLY A 77 -18.65 -20.49 3.82
N LYS A 78 -19.82 -20.12 3.29
CA LYS A 78 -19.96 -19.45 1.99
C LYS A 78 -19.92 -17.93 2.16
N ARG A 79 -19.29 -17.22 1.22
CA ARG A 79 -19.38 -15.74 1.16
C ARG A 79 -20.82 -15.34 0.75
N PRO A 80 -21.33 -14.18 1.21
CA PRO A 80 -22.58 -13.61 0.69
C PRO A 80 -22.56 -13.46 -0.84
N ARG A 81 -23.71 -13.65 -1.49
CA ARG A 81 -23.89 -13.39 -2.93
C ARG A 81 -23.75 -11.89 -3.22
N GLY A 82 -23.37 -11.52 -4.44
CA GLY A 82 -23.13 -10.12 -4.84
C GLY A 82 -21.63 -9.80 -4.90
N ARG A 83 -21.21 -8.67 -4.31
CA ARG A 83 -19.80 -8.21 -4.29
C ARG A 83 -19.19 -8.30 -2.87
N PRO A 84 -18.63 -9.45 -2.47
CA PRO A 84 -17.89 -9.56 -1.21
C PRO A 84 -16.77 -8.52 -1.08
N ARG A 85 -16.51 -8.07 0.15
CA ARG A 85 -15.36 -7.21 0.45
C ARG A 85 -14.06 -8.00 0.17
N THR A 86 -13.10 -7.35 -0.50
CA THR A 86 -11.74 -7.85 -0.71
C THR A 86 -11.10 -8.19 0.64
N ARG A 87 -10.51 -9.39 0.81
CA ARG A 87 -9.78 -9.70 2.04
C ARG A 87 -8.49 -8.87 2.08
N TRP A 88 -7.97 -8.62 3.28
CA TRP A 88 -6.68 -7.96 3.41
C TRP A 88 -5.55 -8.76 2.75
N ARG A 89 -5.57 -10.10 2.87
CA ARG A 89 -4.64 -11.00 2.16
C ARG A 89 -4.71 -10.83 0.63
N ASP A 90 -5.91 -10.95 0.05
CA ASP A 90 -6.13 -10.78 -1.39
C ASP A 90 -5.59 -9.41 -1.87
N TYR A 91 -5.85 -8.35 -1.09
CA TYR A 91 -5.34 -7.01 -1.37
C TYR A 91 -3.81 -6.90 -1.27
N ILE A 92 -3.17 -7.49 -0.26
CA ILE A 92 -1.72 -7.45 -0.09
C ILE A 92 -1.01 -8.20 -1.22
N SER A 93 -1.57 -9.33 -1.69
CA SER A 93 -1.06 -10.01 -2.90
C SER A 93 -1.13 -9.10 -4.12
N SER A 94 -2.28 -8.45 -4.38
CA SER A 94 -2.41 -7.47 -5.46
C SER A 94 -1.44 -6.31 -5.31
N LEU A 95 -1.23 -5.80 -4.08
CA LEU A 95 -0.30 -4.71 -3.83
C LEU A 95 1.16 -5.12 -4.07
N ALA A 96 1.57 -6.33 -3.66
CA ALA A 96 2.92 -6.82 -3.93
C ALA A 96 3.17 -6.97 -5.44
N TRP A 97 2.18 -7.50 -6.18
CA TRP A 97 2.22 -7.55 -7.64
C TRP A 97 2.30 -6.16 -8.27
N GLU A 98 1.37 -5.27 -7.95
CA GLU A 98 1.28 -3.89 -8.49
C GLU A 98 2.53 -3.03 -8.23
N ARG A 99 3.32 -3.34 -7.19
CA ARG A 99 4.38 -2.44 -6.70
C ARG A 99 5.79 -3.02 -6.77
N LEU A 100 5.91 -4.34 -6.77
CA LEU A 100 7.18 -5.07 -6.75
C LEU A 100 7.27 -6.17 -7.84
N GLY A 101 6.19 -6.42 -8.59
CA GLY A 101 6.14 -7.49 -9.60
C GLY A 101 6.15 -8.91 -9.02
N ILE A 102 6.01 -9.08 -7.70
CA ILE A 102 6.13 -10.38 -7.04
C ILE A 102 4.80 -11.13 -7.13
N PRO A 103 4.76 -12.33 -7.74
CA PRO A 103 3.54 -13.12 -7.83
C PRO A 103 3.17 -13.72 -6.46
N GLN A 104 1.88 -14.00 -6.26
CA GLN A 104 1.36 -14.49 -4.98
C GLN A 104 2.01 -15.82 -4.52
N SER A 105 2.47 -16.65 -5.45
CA SER A 105 3.18 -17.91 -5.19
C SER A 105 4.48 -17.69 -4.42
N GLU A 106 5.30 -16.74 -4.87
CA GLU A 106 6.65 -16.48 -4.34
C GLU A 106 6.65 -15.48 -3.18
N LEU A 107 5.58 -14.71 -3.04
CA LEU A 107 5.47 -13.60 -2.08
C LEU A 107 5.80 -14.00 -0.64
N VAL A 108 5.46 -15.22 -0.19
CA VAL A 108 5.79 -15.66 1.18
C VAL A 108 7.28 -15.89 1.35
N ASP A 109 7.97 -16.39 0.32
CA ASP A 109 9.37 -16.79 0.41
C ASP A 109 10.30 -15.58 0.28
N VAL A 110 10.03 -14.68 -0.68
CA VAL A 110 10.71 -13.37 -0.76
C VAL A 110 10.56 -12.57 0.55
N VAL A 111 9.41 -12.70 1.21
CA VAL A 111 9.16 -12.04 2.51
C VAL A 111 9.88 -12.70 3.68
N ARG A 112 10.19 -14.01 3.64
CA ARG A 112 11.02 -14.64 4.68
C ARG A 112 12.43 -14.06 4.69
N GLU A 113 12.97 -13.73 3.52
CA GLU A 113 14.25 -13.07 3.36
C GLU A 113 14.21 -11.61 3.84
N LYS A 114 14.46 -11.40 5.14
CA LYS A 114 14.40 -10.09 5.81
C LYS A 114 15.23 -9.00 5.11
N LYS A 115 16.41 -9.35 4.57
CA LYS A 115 17.27 -8.40 3.85
C LYS A 115 16.66 -7.96 2.52
N VAL A 116 16.33 -8.92 1.65
CA VAL A 116 15.68 -8.68 0.34
C VAL A 116 14.39 -7.88 0.52
N TRP A 117 13.53 -8.30 1.45
CA TRP A 117 12.29 -7.57 1.76
C TRP A 117 12.52 -6.16 2.32
N GLY A 118 13.61 -5.92 3.05
CA GLY A 118 13.98 -4.58 3.50
C GLY A 118 14.27 -3.66 2.31
N SER A 119 15.22 -4.06 1.46
CA SER A 119 15.63 -3.30 0.29
C SER A 119 14.50 -3.04 -0.70
N LEU A 120 13.62 -4.02 -0.94
CA LEU A 120 12.43 -3.86 -1.79
C LEU A 120 11.45 -2.80 -1.26
N LEU A 121 11.33 -2.62 0.05
CA LEU A 121 10.45 -1.61 0.65
C LEU A 121 11.10 -0.23 0.75
N GLU A 122 12.42 -0.16 0.87
CA GLU A 122 13.18 1.09 0.79
C GLU A 122 13.12 1.66 -0.63
N LEU A 123 13.36 0.81 -1.64
CA LEU A 123 13.33 1.15 -3.06
C LEU A 123 11.92 1.15 -3.69
N LEU A 124 10.85 1.10 -2.89
CA LEU A 124 9.47 1.06 -3.37
C LEU A 124 9.15 2.33 -4.17
N PRO A 125 8.98 2.28 -5.52
CA PRO A 125 8.88 3.48 -6.34
C PRO A 125 7.55 4.18 -6.10
N PRO A 126 7.42 5.51 -6.29
CA PRO A 126 6.10 6.16 -6.31
C PRO A 126 5.23 5.56 -7.43
N ARG A 127 3.90 5.58 -7.26
CA ARG A 127 3.00 5.27 -8.38
C ARG A 127 3.11 6.39 -9.41
N PRO A 128 3.08 6.11 -10.73
CA PRO A 128 3.00 7.16 -11.74
C PRO A 128 1.71 7.95 -11.53
N ASP A 129 1.79 9.28 -11.59
CA ASP A 129 0.60 10.13 -11.66
C ASP A 129 -0.05 9.90 -13.04
N HIS A 130 -1.26 9.33 -13.07
CA HIS A 130 -2.11 9.40 -14.26
C HIS A 130 -2.68 10.83 -14.32
N GLY A 131 -2.17 11.62 -15.28
CA GLY A 131 -2.46 13.06 -15.43
C GLY A 131 -3.88 13.37 -15.87
#